data_AF-A0ABD2T9P6-F1
#
_entry.id   AF-A0ABD2T9P6-F1
#
_cell.length_a   1.000
_cell.length_b   1.000
_cell.length_c   1.000
_cell.angle_alpha   90.00
_cell.angle_beta   90.00
_cell.angle_gamma   90.00
#
_symmetry.space_group_name_H-M   'P 1'
#
loop_
_entity.id
_entity.type
_entity.pdbx_description
1 polymer ?
#
loop_
_entity_poly.entity_id
_entity_poly.type
_entity_poly.pdbx_seq_one_letter_code
_entity_poly.pdbx_strand_id
1 'polypeptide(L)'
;RGFQQFESTRDHLISLKFTEEMAQSAKPISSPVPDAWYPTLAVFMLAIGLVVTASFFIYEATSPRKYRSLAKELVTGTVASVFLGFGSLFLLLASGVYV
;
A
#
# COMPACT_ATOMS: atom_id res chain seq x y z
N ARG A 1 -49.40 -26.40 -22.08
CA ARG A 1 -48.84 -25.90 -20.80
C ARG A 1 -47.36 -26.22 -20.60
N GLY A 2 -46.76 -27.22 -21.28
CA GLY A 2 -45.33 -27.55 -21.12
C GLY A 2 -44.32 -26.66 -21.89
N PHE A 3 -44.74 -26.03 -23.00
CA PHE A 3 -43.86 -25.17 -23.82
C PHE A 3 -43.59 -23.78 -23.19
N GLN A 4 -44.52 -23.24 -22.41
CA GLN A 4 -44.36 -21.97 -21.69
C GLN A 4 -43.33 -22.06 -20.54
N GLN A 5 -43.25 -23.23 -19.88
CA GLN A 5 -42.29 -23.50 -18.80
C GLN A 5 -40.84 -23.56 -19.33
N PHE A 6 -40.67 -24.08 -20.55
CA PHE A 6 -39.36 -24.20 -21.19
C PHE A 6 -38.84 -22.84 -21.65
N GLU A 7 -39.72 -21.94 -22.10
CA GLU A 7 -39.35 -20.56 -22.43
C GLU A 7 -38.88 -19.79 -21.21
N SER A 8 -39.65 -19.83 -20.11
CA SER A 8 -39.28 -19.18 -18.85
C SER A 8 -37.93 -19.64 -18.29
N THR A 9 -37.61 -20.94 -18.42
CA THR A 9 -36.30 -21.47 -17.99
C THR A 9 -35.16 -21.00 -18.90
N ARG A 10 -35.42 -20.82 -20.20
CA ARG A 10 -34.44 -20.25 -21.14
C ARG A 10 -34.18 -18.79 -20.84
N ASP A 11 -35.20 -18.03 -20.46
CA ASP A 11 -35.05 -16.61 -20.10
C ASP A 11 -34.24 -16.46 -18.81
N HIS A 12 -34.45 -17.34 -17.83
CA HIS A 12 -33.63 -17.41 -16.63
C HIS A 12 -32.18 -17.83 -16.94
N LEU A 13 -31.97 -18.80 -17.84
CA LEU A 13 -30.64 -19.21 -18.28
C LEU A 13 -29.92 -18.11 -19.06
N ILE A 14 -30.64 -17.31 -19.85
CA ILE A 14 -30.10 -16.16 -20.58
C ILE A 14 -29.73 -15.06 -19.59
N SER A 15 -30.56 -14.79 -18.59
CA SER A 15 -30.26 -13.81 -17.55
C SER A 15 -29.04 -14.20 -16.70
N LEU A 16 -28.93 -15.49 -16.35
CA LEU A 16 -27.75 -16.01 -15.64
C LEU A 16 -26.49 -15.94 -16.50
N LYS A 17 -26.55 -16.40 -17.76
CA LYS A 17 -25.41 -16.29 -18.67
C LYS A 17 -25.01 -14.85 -18.96
N PHE A 18 -25.98 -13.95 -19.07
CA PHE A 18 -25.73 -12.53 -19.25
C PHE A 18 -25.07 -11.95 -18.00
N THR A 19 -25.54 -12.30 -16.79
CA THR A 19 -24.94 -11.90 -15.51
C THR A 19 -23.51 -12.46 -15.35
N GLU A 20 -23.26 -13.70 -15.77
CA GLU A 20 -21.91 -14.29 -15.77
C GLU A 20 -20.99 -13.58 -16.77
N GLU A 21 -21.48 -13.24 -17.97
CA GLU A 21 -20.73 -12.42 -18.95
C GLU A 21 -20.39 -11.03 -18.38
N MET A 22 -21.33 -10.37 -17.66
CA MET A 22 -21.04 -9.10 -16.97
C MET A 22 -19.94 -9.27 -15.91
N ALA A 23 -19.96 -10.39 -15.18
CA ALA A 23 -19.00 -10.69 -14.13
C ALA A 23 -17.61 -11.04 -14.69
N GLN A 24 -17.55 -11.68 -15.86
CA GLN A 24 -16.29 -12.05 -16.52
C GLN A 24 -15.60 -10.85 -17.20
N SER A 25 -16.36 -9.80 -17.54
CA SER A 25 -15.82 -8.51 -17.99
C SER A 25 -15.39 -7.59 -16.82
N ALA A 26 -15.55 -8.01 -15.56
CA ALA A 26 -14.81 -7.42 -14.47
C ALA A 26 -13.41 -8.05 -14.47
N LYS A 27 -12.52 -7.48 -15.28
CA LYS A 27 -11.10 -7.83 -15.29
C LYS A 27 -10.65 -7.89 -13.82
N PRO A 28 -10.26 -9.07 -13.29
CA PRO A 28 -9.81 -9.13 -11.91
C PRO A 28 -8.71 -8.10 -11.78
N ILE A 29 -8.89 -7.14 -10.87
CA ILE A 29 -7.85 -6.19 -10.51
C ILE A 29 -6.80 -7.03 -9.77
N SER A 30 -5.96 -7.70 -10.55
CA SER A 30 -4.73 -8.29 -10.07
C SER A 30 -3.86 -7.10 -9.74
N SER A 31 -3.70 -6.86 -8.45
CA SER A 31 -2.79 -5.87 -7.91
C SER A 31 -1.42 -6.05 -8.57
N PRO A 32 -0.83 -5.01 -9.18
CA PRO A 32 0.39 -5.12 -9.99
C PRO A 32 1.66 -5.34 -9.14
N VAL A 33 1.53 -5.74 -7.87
CA VAL A 33 2.63 -5.98 -6.95
C VAL A 33 2.31 -7.23 -6.12
N PRO A 34 3.16 -8.27 -6.15
CA PRO A 34 2.99 -9.45 -5.31
C PRO A 34 3.07 -9.10 -3.81
N ASP A 35 2.10 -9.55 -3.01
CA ASP A 35 2.02 -9.29 -1.57
C ASP A 35 3.29 -9.66 -0.77
N ALA A 36 4.09 -10.58 -1.32
CA ALA A 36 5.36 -11.02 -0.73
C ALA A 36 6.41 -9.89 -0.59
N TRP A 37 6.30 -8.81 -1.37
CA TRP A 37 7.32 -7.75 -1.40
C TRP A 37 7.02 -6.58 -0.44
N TYR A 38 5.79 -6.45 0.03
CA TYR A 38 5.42 -5.43 1.02
C TYR A 38 6.28 -5.45 2.29
N PRO A 39 6.51 -6.59 2.96
CA PRO A 39 7.35 -6.62 4.16
C PRO A 39 8.81 -6.24 3.87
N THR A 40 9.37 -6.68 2.75
CA THR A 40 10.75 -6.33 2.38
C THR A 40 10.90 -4.83 2.11
N LEU A 41 9.95 -4.23 1.38
CA LEU A 41 9.91 -2.80 1.12
C LEU A 41 9.69 -1.98 2.42
N ALA A 42 8.81 -2.46 3.32
CA ALA A 42 8.57 -1.84 4.62
C ALA A 42 9.84 -1.81 5.46
N VAL A 43 10.52 -2.95 5.62
CA VAL A 43 11.76 -3.05 6.40
C VAL A 43 12.86 -2.20 5.78
N PHE A 44 12.99 -2.18 4.45
CA PHE A 44 13.99 -1.35 3.77
C PHE A 44 13.75 0.15 3.98
N MET A 45 12.52 0.63 3.79
CA MET A 45 12.18 2.04 4.02
C MET A 45 12.33 2.43 5.49
N LEU A 46 11.88 1.58 6.43
CA LEU A 46 12.03 1.84 7.86
C LEU A 46 13.50 1.83 8.29
N ALA A 47 14.33 0.91 7.79
CA ALA A 47 15.74 0.87 8.11
C ALA A 47 16.44 2.18 7.72
N ILE A 48 16.21 2.65 6.49
CA ILE A 48 16.77 3.93 6.02
C ILE A 48 16.21 5.09 6.85
N GLY A 49 14.89 5.15 7.06
CA GLY A 49 14.24 6.19 7.85
C GLY A 49 14.80 6.28 9.27
N LEU A 50 14.93 5.14 9.96
CA LEU A 50 15.47 5.06 11.31
C LEU A 50 16.96 5.44 11.37
N VAL A 51 17.77 5.03 10.39
CA VAL A 51 19.18 5.42 10.32
C VAL A 51 19.32 6.93 10.12
N VAL A 52 18.51 7.55 9.26
CA VAL A 52 18.55 9.00 9.04
C VAL A 52 18.05 9.75 10.27
N THR A 53 16.96 9.31 10.90
CA THR A 53 16.45 9.88 12.16
C THR A 53 17.49 9.76 13.29
N ALA A 54 18.14 8.61 13.43
CA ALA A 54 19.19 8.39 14.42
C ALA A 54 20.42 9.26 14.14
N SER A 55 20.80 9.40 12.86
CA SER A 55 21.92 10.26 12.45
C SER A 55 21.64 11.72 12.80
N PHE A 56 20.42 12.21 12.56
CA PHE A 56 19.99 13.54 12.99
C PHE A 56 20.02 13.69 14.51
N PHE A 57 19.50 12.70 15.26
CA PHE A 57 19.51 12.71 16.72
C PHE A 57 20.93 12.76 17.30
N ILE A 58 21.86 11.96 16.76
CA ILE A 58 23.27 11.97 17.17
C ILE A 58 23.91 13.32 16.82
N TYR A 59 23.62 13.87 15.65
CA TYR A 59 24.16 15.17 15.23
C TYR A 59 23.65 16.31 16.13
N GLU A 60 22.37 16.32 16.47
CA GLU A 60 21.74 17.25 17.42
C GLU A 60 22.29 17.10 18.84
N ALA A 61 22.36 15.86 19.32
CA ALA A 61 22.72 15.54 20.70
C ALA A 61 24.23 15.70 20.98
N THR A 62 25.07 15.63 19.94
CA THR A 62 26.53 15.65 20.07
C THR A 62 27.17 16.94 19.55
N SER A 63 26.54 17.69 18.63
CA SER A 63 27.17 18.90 18.05
C SER A 63 26.98 20.16 18.90
N PRO A 64 28.05 20.97 19.09
CA PRO A 64 27.98 22.23 19.84
C PRO A 64 27.19 23.33 19.11
N ARG A 65 26.38 24.09 19.87
CA ARG A 65 25.40 25.14 19.43
C ARG A 65 25.89 26.22 18.44
N LYS A 66 27.20 26.34 18.19
CA LYS A 66 27.82 27.51 17.54
C LYS A 66 27.91 27.44 16.01
N TYR A 67 27.67 26.26 15.40
CA TYR A 67 27.76 26.01 13.95
C TYR A 67 26.55 25.26 13.37
N ARG A 68 25.40 25.33 14.05
CA ARG A 68 24.28 24.43 13.76
C ARG A 68 23.25 25.06 12.84
N SER A 69 23.16 24.56 11.60
CA SER A 69 22.11 24.99 10.66
C SER A 69 20.88 24.10 10.84
N LEU A 70 19.97 24.56 11.69
CA LEU A 70 18.61 24.03 11.89
C LEU A 70 17.87 23.79 10.58
N ALA A 71 18.09 24.65 9.58
CA ALA A 71 17.47 24.51 8.27
C ALA A 71 17.95 23.26 7.52
N LYS A 72 19.27 23.00 7.51
CA LYS A 72 19.85 21.81 6.85
C LYS A 72 19.42 20.54 7.58
N GLU A 73 19.34 20.61 8.90
CA GLU A 73 18.85 19.55 9.79
C GLU A 73 17.37 19.21 9.56
N LEU A 74 16.53 20.23 9.46
CA LEU A 74 15.09 20.09 9.21
C LEU A 74 14.85 19.42 7.86
N VAL A 75 15.64 19.73 6.84
CA VAL A 75 15.58 19.03 5.54
C VAL A 75 15.85 17.52 5.72
N THR A 76 16.86 17.14 6.52
CA THR A 76 17.12 15.72 6.78
C THR A 76 15.98 15.05 7.55
N GLY A 77 15.39 15.75 8.52
CA GLY A 77 14.24 15.25 9.29
C GLY A 77 12.97 15.15 8.44
N THR A 78 12.80 16.05 7.47
CA THR A 78 11.69 16.01 6.52
C THR A 78 11.83 14.78 5.62
N VAL A 79 13.04 14.53 5.10
CA VAL A 79 13.34 13.32 4.33
C VAL A 79 13.09 12.07 5.19
N ALA A 80 13.58 12.04 6.43
CA ALA A 80 13.36 10.91 7.33
C ALA A 80 11.89 10.63 7.62
N SER A 81 11.07 11.68 7.84
CA SER A 81 9.63 11.58 8.08
C SER A 81 8.89 10.98 6.89
N VAL A 82 9.27 11.35 5.66
CA VAL A 82 8.70 10.73 4.45
C VAL A 82 9.01 9.23 4.41
N PHE A 83 10.26 8.82 4.66
CA PHE A 83 10.66 7.40 4.68
C PHE A 83 9.99 6.61 5.82
N LEU A 84 9.87 7.18 7.01
CA LEU A 84 9.18 6.56 8.14
C LEU A 84 7.65 6.50 7.94
N GLY A 85 7.05 7.53 7.35
CA GLY A 85 5.63 7.59 7.03
C GLY A 85 5.24 6.53 6.00
N PHE A 86 5.93 6.50 4.86
CA PHE A 86 5.70 5.44 3.87
C PHE A 86 6.11 4.06 4.37
N GLY A 87 7.21 3.95 5.12
CA GLY A 87 7.63 2.69 5.74
C GLY A 87 6.59 2.11 6.69
N SER A 88 5.94 2.95 7.50
CA SER A 88 4.84 2.53 8.39
C SER A 88 3.56 2.19 7.64
N LEU A 89 3.25 2.88 6.53
CA LEU A 89 2.17 2.50 5.63
C LEU A 89 2.39 1.10 5.04
N PHE A 90 3.58 0.81 4.52
CA PHE A 90 3.92 -0.52 4.01
C PHE A 90 3.93 -1.58 5.11
N LEU A 91 4.31 -1.21 6.33
CA LEU A 91 4.25 -2.11 7.49
C LEU A 91 2.82 -2.50 7.85
N LEU A 92 1.86 -1.56 7.78
CA LEU A 92 0.43 -1.84 7.98
C LEU A 92 -0.12 -2.78 6.90
N LEU A 93 0.23 -2.53 5.63
CA LEU A 93 -0.11 -3.44 4.54
C LEU A 93 0.50 -4.84 4.76
N ALA A 94 1.76 -4.90 5.19
CA ALA A 94 2.45 -6.15 5.48
C ALA A 94 1.88 -6.91 6.69
N SER A 95 1.30 -6.21 7.68
CA SER A 95 0.65 -6.84 8.84
C SER A 95 -0.79 -7.30 8.56
N GLY A 96 -1.31 -7.04 7.35
CA GLY A 96 -2.68 -7.36 6.96
C GLY A 96 -3.71 -6.34 7.45
N VAL A 97 -3.27 -5.18 7.97
CA VAL A 97 -4.12 -4.06 8.32
C VAL A 97 -4.22 -3.14 7.11
N TYR A 98 -5.22 -3.40 6.28
CA TYR A 98 -5.56 -2.55 5.13
C TYR A 98 -6.26 -1.27 5.60
N VAL A 99 -5.84 -0.13 5.05
CA VAL A 99 -6.41 1.21 5.31
C VAL A 99 -7.30 1.66 4.16
#